data_AF-A0A821MS39-F1
#
_entry.id   AF-A0A821MS39-F1
#
_cell.length_a   1.000
_cell.length_b   1.000
_cell.length_c   1.000
_cell.angle_alpha   90.00
_cell.angle_beta   90.00
_cell.angle_gamma   90.00
#
_symmetry.space_group_name_H-M   'P 1'
#
loop_
_entity.id
_entity.type
_entity.pdbx_description
1 polymer ?
#
loop_
_entity_poly.entity_id
_entity_poly.type
_entity_poly.pdbx_seq_one_letter_code
_entity_poly.pdbx_strand_id
1 'polypeptide(L)' 'RLIGVPPGYVGFEQDGQLTEAIRRQPYAVILFDEVKKAHPQIWNTLLQVLDDGRLTVSSLLL' A
#
# COMPACT_ATOMS: atom_id res chain seq x y z
N ARG A 1 -7.73 -1.18 -4.35
CA ARG A 1 -6.44 -1.90 -4.24
C ARG A 1 -5.60 -1.18 -3.21
N LEU A 2 -5.05 -1.88 -2.22
CA LEU A 2 -4.42 -1.28 -1.04
C LEU A 2 -3.23 -0.37 -1.42
N ILE A 3 -2.31 -0.82 -2.29
CA ILE A 3 -1.00 -0.16 -2.47
C ILE A 3 -0.80 0.39 -3.90
N GLY A 4 -1.82 0.32 -4.75
CA GLY A 4 -1.70 0.59 -6.20
C GLY A 4 -1.32 -0.69 -6.95
N VAL A 5 -1.04 -0.60 -8.25
CA VAL A 5 -0.63 -1.74 -9.09
C VAL A 5 0.77 -1.48 -9.63
N PRO A 6 1.60 -2.50 -9.91
CA PRO A 6 2.85 -2.30 -10.63
C PRO A 6 2.66 -1.62 -12.01
N PRO A 7 3.69 -0.93 -12.53
CA PRO A 7 3.71 -0.41 -13.90
C PRO A 7 3.37 -1.50 -14.92
N GLY A 8 2.48 -1.19 -15.88
CA GLY A 8 2.09 -2.11 -16.95
C GLY A 8 0.82 -2.93 -16.70
N TYR A 9 0.11 -2.71 -15.59
CA TYR A 9 -1.17 -3.37 -15.29
C TYR A 9 -2.34 -2.37 -15.24
N VAL A 10 -3.56 -2.82 -15.59
CA VAL A 10 -4.78 -1.99 -15.55
C VAL A 10 -4.97 -1.41 -14.14
N GLY A 11 -5.04 -0.08 -14.01
CA GLY A 11 -5.17 0.63 -12.73
C GLY A 11 -3.84 1.07 -12.10
N PHE A 12 -2.74 1.10 -12.87
CA PHE A 12 -1.45 1.67 -12.47
C PHE A 12 -1.52 3.16 -12.11
N GLU A 13 -2.33 3.94 -12.83
CA GLU A 13 -2.51 5.38 -12.59
C GLU A 13 -3.43 5.71 -11.41
N GLN A 14 -4.08 4.70 -10.81
CA GLN A 14 -4.88 4.90 -9.62
C GLN A 14 -4.00 4.70 -8.39
N ASP A 15 -3.73 5.79 -7.67
CA ASP A 15 -3.06 5.70 -6.39
C ASP A 15 -3.79 4.71 -5.46
N GLY A 16 -3.01 3.94 -4.71
CA GLY A 16 -3.54 2.96 -3.77
C GLY A 16 -4.42 3.62 -2.71
N GLN A 17 -5.50 2.95 -2.32
CA GLN A 17 -6.39 3.46 -1.26
C GLN A 17 -5.63 3.73 0.05
N LEU A 18 -4.62 2.92 0.38
CA LEU A 18 -3.78 3.14 1.55
C LEU A 18 -2.84 4.33 1.35
N THR A 19 -2.19 4.40 0.18
CA THR A 19 -1.22 5.44 -0.14
C THR A 19 -1.87 6.83 -0.09
N GLU A 20 -3.05 6.99 -0.68
CA GLU A 20 -3.77 8.28 -0.66
C GLU A 20 -4.27 8.66 0.73
N ALA A 21 -4.76 7.68 1.50
CA ALA A 21 -5.20 7.93 2.87
C ALA A 21 -4.03 8.44 3.74
N ILE A 22 -2.84 7.84 3.61
CA ILE A 22 -1.64 8.24 4.37
C ILE A 22 -1.05 9.55 3.86
N ARG A 23 -1.11 9.84 2.55
CA ARG A 23 -0.67 11.14 2.00
C ARG A 23 -1.52 12.29 2.56
N ARG A 24 -2.83 12.08 2.71
CA ARG A 24 -3.76 13.07 3.28
C ARG A 24 -3.67 13.18 4.79
N GLN A 25 -3.41 12.07 5.49
CA GLN A 25 -3.25 12.03 6.93
C GLN A 25 -2.05 11.13 7.33
N PRO A 26 -0.85 11.71 7.45
CA PRO A 26 0.37 10.95 7.71
C PRO A 26 0.38 10.22 9.06
N TYR A 27 -0.30 10.79 10.06
CA TYR A 27 -0.44 10.19 11.39
C TYR A 27 -1.82 9.55 11.52
N ALA A 28 -1.87 8.26 11.23
CA ALA A 28 -3.10 7.47 11.27
C ALA A 28 -2.82 6.06 11.81
N VAL A 29 -3.85 5.46 12.40
CA VAL A 29 -3.85 4.04 12.78
C VAL A 29 -4.42 3.24 11.62
N ILE A 30 -3.64 2.31 11.07
CA ILE A 30 -4.08 1.41 10.01
C ILE A 30 -4.52 0.08 10.65
N LEU A 31 -5.78 -0.29 10.48
CA LEU A 31 -6.31 -1.59 10.90
C LEU A 31 -6.36 -2.54 9.71
N PHE A 32 -5.70 -3.69 9.83
CA PHE A 32 -5.82 -4.79 8.87
C PHE A 32 -6.75 -5.86 9.44
N ASP A 33 -7.98 -5.92 8.95
CA ASP A 33 -8.89 -7.00 9.31
C ASP A 33 -8.54 -8.30 8.57
N GLU A 34 -8.68 -9.43 9.25
CA GLU A 34 -8.43 -10.77 8.74
C GLU A 34 -7.12 -10.97 7.93
N VAL A 35 -6.03 -10.30 8.31
CA VAL A 35 -4.76 -10.31 7.55
C VAL A 35 -4.24 -11.73 7.19
N LYS A 36 -4.56 -12.73 8.02
CA LYS A 36 -4.26 -14.15 7.80
C LYS A 36 -4.87 -14.77 6.52
N LYS A 37 -5.92 -14.16 5.96
CA LYS A 37 -6.56 -14.59 4.71
C LYS A 37 -6.01 -13.85 3.48
N ALA A 38 -5.17 -12.84 3.69
CA ALA A 38 -4.59 -12.08 2.59
C ALA A 38 -3.67 -12.97 1.75
N HIS A 39 -3.58 -12.65 0.45
CA HIS A 39 -2.64 -13.32 -0.43
C HIS A 39 -1.20 -13.15 0.09
N PRO A 40 -0.32 -14.17 0.02
CA PRO A 40 1.05 -14.10 0.56
C PRO A 40 1.86 -12.89 0.06
N GLN A 41 1.56 -12.39 -1.13
CA GLN A 41 2.21 -11.19 -1.68
C GLN A 41 1.87 -9.90 -0.91
N ILE A 42 0.67 -9.79 -0.31
CA ILE A 42 0.30 -8.65 0.56
C ILE A 42 1.08 -8.73 1.87
N TRP A 43 1.28 -9.94 2.40
CA TRP A 43 2.06 -10.15 3.61
C TRP A 43 3.48 -9.61 3.48
N ASN A 44 4.16 -9.90 2.37
CA ASN A 44 5.51 -9.42 2.10
C ASN A 44 5.60 -7.88 2.10
N THR A 45 4.58 -7.19 1.57
CA THR A 45 4.56 -5.72 1.57
C THR A 45 4.26 -5.16 2.97
N LEU A 46 3.36 -5.80 3.74
CA LEU A 46 3.09 -5.38 5.11
C LEU A 46 4.31 -5.57 6.02
N LEU A 47 5.10 -6.63 5.80
CA LEU A 47 6.35 -6.85 6.53
C LEU A 47 7.36 -5.72 6.27
N GLN A 48 7.51 -5.24 5.03
CA GLN A 48 8.38 -4.10 4.72
C GLN A 48 7.98 -2.82 5.47
N VAL A 49 6.67 -2.57 5.60
CA VAL A 49 6.17 -1.41 6.36
C VAL A 49 6.42 -1.56 7.85
N LEU A 50 6.24 -2.76 8.40
CA LEU A 50 6.46 -3.02 9.83
C LEU A 50 7.95 -3.00 10.21
N ASP A 51 8.85 -3.33 9.28
CA ASP A 51 10.29 -3.34 9.51
C ASP A 51 10.88 -1.93 9.38
N ASP A 52 10.76 -1.29 8.20
CA ASP A 52 11.42 -0.01 7.92
C ASP A 52 10.53 1.22 8.18
N GLY A 53 9.24 1.02 8.51
CA GLY A 53 8.26 2.13 8.63
C GLY A 53 8.02 2.87 7.31
N ARG A 54 8.48 2.31 6.18
CA ARG A 54 8.50 2.95 4.87
C ARG A 54 7.83 2.07 3.85
N LEU A 55 6.99 2.70 3.02
CA LEU A 55 6.36 2.07 1.87
C LEU A 55 6.79 2.85 0.62
N THR A 56 7.54 2.21 -0.27
CA THR A 56 7.85 2.79 -1.58
C THR A 56 6.80 2.33 -2.59
N VAL A 57 5.99 3.28 -3.06
CA VAL A 57 5.07 3.04 -4.18
C VAL A 57 5.61 3.69 -5.44
N SER A 58 5.52 2.96 -6.55
CA SER A 58 5.89 3.47 -7.87
C SER A 58 4.71 4.28 -8.44
N SER A 59 4.32 5.38 -7.78
CA SER A 59 3.41 6.36 -8.36
C SER A 59 4.24 7.57 -8.77
N LEU A 60 4.32 7.78 -10.08
CA LEU A 60 5.15 8.78 -10.75
C LEU A 60 4.30 10.03 -11.00
N LEU A 61 3.67 10.60 -9.96
CA LEU A 61 2.99 11.88 -10.05
C LEU A 61 3.23 12.72 -8.78
N LEU A 62 4.06 13.75 -8.98
CA LEU A 62 3.79 15.10 -8.48
C LEU A 62 2.56 15.66 -9.21
#